data_AF-A0A2J6PIP4-F1
#
_entry.id   AF-A0A2J6PIP4-F1
#
_cell.length_a   1.000
_cell.length_b   1.000
_cell.length_c   1.000
_cell.angle_alpha   90.00
_cell.angle_beta   90.00
_cell.angle_gamma   90.00
#
_symmetry.space_group_name_H-M   'P 1'
#
loop_
_entity.id
_entity.type
_entity.pdbx_description
1 polymer ?
#
loop_
_entity_poly.entity_id
_entity_poly.type
_entity_poly.pdbx_seq_one_letter_code
_entity_poly.pdbx_strand_id
1 'polypeptide(L)'
;MSNTTVSSPVIKATSEDFSTNMIPSHTVITLHALTLCLTLDFTTQPSSFWTGEAFIPYRGTLLDTLSFYLKPAFNLPSNPPNILKVIISISFPKPRTQSNSIRLTQRNLVNRVAGLLKYLEGEIEILYMCEEIEWSQAQCLAPFFGLRGRRKIKLKEGGREARVLGAGSEMATKLQTEWRRMRDQRELY
;
A
#
# COMPACT_ATOMS: atom_id res chain seq x y z
N MET A 1 49.16 19.95 -9.05
CA MET A 1 48.20 19.75 -10.16
C MET A 1 47.72 18.31 -10.04
N SER A 2 46.48 17.94 -9.73
CA SER A 2 45.20 18.64 -9.71
C SER A 2 44.26 17.88 -8.75
N ASN A 3 43.51 18.59 -7.90
CA ASN A 3 42.38 18.03 -7.16
C ASN A 3 41.15 18.03 -8.08
N THR A 4 40.58 16.86 -8.36
CA THR A 4 39.31 16.74 -9.08
C THR A 4 38.20 16.52 -8.06
N THR A 5 37.51 17.61 -7.71
CA THR A 5 36.27 17.59 -6.96
C THR A 5 35.15 17.09 -7.88
N VAL A 6 34.62 15.90 -7.62
CA VAL A 6 33.42 15.39 -8.30
C VAL A 6 32.22 16.06 -7.64
N SER A 7 31.67 17.08 -8.29
CA SER A 7 30.42 17.72 -7.90
C SER A 7 29.26 16.85 -8.35
N SER A 8 28.51 16.28 -7.39
CA SER A 8 27.22 15.62 -7.68
C SER A 8 26.20 16.67 -8.11
N PRO A 9 25.35 16.42 -9.13
CA PRO A 9 24.30 17.35 -9.48
C PRO A 9 23.24 17.37 -8.38
N VAL A 10 23.19 18.47 -7.63
CA VAL A 10 22.04 18.84 -6.80
C VAL A 10 20.88 19.09 -7.75
N ILE A 11 19.92 18.16 -7.79
CA ILE A 11 18.63 18.39 -8.44
C ILE A 11 17.88 19.40 -7.58
N LYS A 12 18.07 20.69 -7.90
CA LYS A 12 17.15 21.74 -7.45
C LYS A 12 15.82 21.48 -8.14
N ALA A 13 14.80 21.12 -7.37
CA ALA A 13 13.43 21.15 -7.83
C ALA A 13 13.06 22.60 -8.13
N THR A 14 13.23 23.00 -9.39
CA THR A 14 12.58 24.19 -9.95
C THR A 14 11.12 23.84 -10.20
N SER A 15 10.25 24.49 -9.44
CA SER A 15 8.83 24.62 -9.75
C SER A 15 8.68 25.27 -11.13
N GLU A 16 7.65 24.84 -11.87
CA GLU A 16 7.23 25.30 -13.21
C GLU A 16 7.78 24.48 -14.38
N ASP A 17 7.14 23.34 -14.60
CA ASP A 17 6.80 22.80 -15.93
C ASP A 17 5.77 21.67 -15.76
N PHE A 18 4.60 22.00 -15.19
CA PHE A 18 3.44 21.09 -15.19
C PHE A 18 2.67 21.26 -16.50
N SER A 19 3.14 20.59 -17.55
CA SER A 19 2.31 20.34 -18.72
C SER A 19 1.10 19.49 -18.31
N THR A 20 -0.06 19.89 -18.84
CA THR A 20 -1.36 19.25 -18.63
C THR A 20 -1.35 17.74 -18.92
N ASN A 21 -1.88 16.97 -17.95
CA ASN A 21 -2.59 15.68 -18.11
C ASN A 21 -1.87 14.33 -17.99
N MET A 22 -0.65 14.22 -17.45
CA MET A 22 -0.14 12.90 -17.03
C MET A 22 -0.22 12.73 -15.51
N ILE A 23 -1.17 11.92 -15.05
CA ILE A 23 -1.16 11.39 -13.68
C ILE A 23 0.13 10.60 -13.52
N PRO A 24 0.94 10.82 -12.46
CA PRO A 24 2.14 10.05 -12.22
C PRO A 24 1.83 8.55 -12.22
N SER A 25 2.70 7.75 -12.83
CA SER A 25 2.55 6.29 -12.83
C SER A 25 3.54 5.66 -11.85
N HIS A 26 3.20 4.47 -11.36
CA HIS A 26 4.10 3.64 -10.58
C HIS A 26 3.90 2.19 -10.98
N THR A 27 4.95 1.39 -11.00
CA THR A 27 4.92 -0.02 -11.43
C THR A 27 3.94 -0.92 -10.67
N VAL A 28 3.47 -0.49 -9.50
CA VAL A 28 2.54 -1.24 -8.65
C VAL A 28 1.12 -0.70 -8.73
N ILE A 29 0.92 0.46 -9.38
CA ILE A 29 -0.37 1.12 -9.51
C ILE A 29 -0.77 1.06 -10.97
N THR A 30 -1.95 0.51 -11.23
CA THR A 30 -2.58 0.57 -12.55
C THR A 30 -4.00 1.09 -12.40
N LEU A 31 -4.41 1.96 -13.31
CA LEU A 31 -5.77 2.47 -13.37
C LEU A 31 -6.45 1.87 -14.60
N HIS A 32 -7.57 1.20 -14.40
CA HIS A 32 -8.41 0.68 -15.46
C HIS A 32 -9.84 1.18 -15.29
N ALA A 33 -10.27 2.09 -16.18
CA ALA A 33 -11.53 2.82 -16.05
C ALA A 33 -11.65 3.48 -14.65
N LEU A 34 -12.63 3.06 -13.84
CA LEU A 34 -12.88 3.57 -12.48
C LEU A 34 -12.30 2.66 -11.39
N THR A 35 -11.45 1.70 -11.76
CA THR A 35 -10.83 0.74 -10.84
C THR A 35 -9.33 1.01 -10.72
N LEU A 36 -8.87 1.31 -9.50
CA LEU A 36 -7.46 1.41 -9.18
C LEU A 36 -6.95 0.07 -8.63
N CYS A 37 -5.96 -0.50 -9.29
CA CYS A 37 -5.31 -1.73 -8.87
C CYS A 37 -3.94 -1.41 -8.26
N LEU A 38 -3.69 -1.94 -7.07
CA LEU A 38 -2.44 -1.79 -6.34
C LEU A 38 -1.85 -3.17 -6.02
N THR A 39 -0.62 -3.44 -6.46
CA THR A 39 0.06 -4.73 -6.27
C THR A 39 1.30 -4.57 -5.38
N LEU A 40 1.15 -4.84 -4.09
CA LEU A 40 2.25 -4.87 -3.12
C LEU A 40 2.82 -6.29 -3.03
N ASP A 41 3.74 -6.60 -3.95
CA ASP A 41 4.40 -7.90 -3.99
C ASP A 41 5.78 -7.85 -3.30
N PHE A 42 5.84 -8.42 -2.09
CA PHE A 42 7.05 -8.48 -1.30
C PHE A 42 7.94 -9.70 -1.61
N THR A 43 7.56 -10.52 -2.60
CA THR A 43 8.27 -11.77 -2.95
C THR A 43 9.31 -11.59 -4.06
N THR A 44 9.17 -10.55 -4.89
CA THR A 44 9.97 -10.37 -6.12
C THR A 44 11.30 -9.69 -5.91
N GLN A 45 11.42 -8.86 -4.87
CA GLN A 45 12.65 -8.13 -4.54
C GLN A 45 13.46 -8.87 -3.47
N PRO A 46 14.81 -8.83 -3.53
CA PRO A 46 15.64 -9.43 -2.49
C PRO A 46 15.36 -8.79 -1.13
N SER A 47 15.47 -9.57 -0.06
CA SER A 47 15.21 -9.12 1.32
C SER A 47 15.96 -7.85 1.72
N SER A 48 17.19 -7.66 1.23
CA SER A 48 18.02 -6.47 1.47
C SER A 48 17.44 -5.18 0.89
N PHE A 49 16.59 -5.26 -0.14
CA PHE A 49 15.94 -4.10 -0.75
C PHE A 49 15.11 -3.34 0.29
N TRP A 50 14.26 -4.04 1.05
CA TRP A 50 13.27 -3.44 1.96
C TRP A 50 13.87 -2.65 3.13
N THR A 51 15.16 -2.85 3.41
CA THR A 51 15.91 -2.10 4.43
C THR A 51 17.03 -1.25 3.84
N GLY A 52 17.25 -1.32 2.52
CA GLY A 52 18.30 -0.60 1.82
C GLY A 52 17.86 0.79 1.37
N GLU A 53 18.83 1.60 0.93
CA GLU A 53 18.60 2.98 0.50
C GLU A 53 17.66 3.07 -0.71
N ALA A 54 17.71 2.08 -1.62
CA ALA A 54 16.86 2.02 -2.81
C ALA A 54 15.35 1.94 -2.50
N PHE A 55 14.97 1.43 -1.32
CA PHE A 55 13.56 1.37 -0.92
C PHE A 55 13.00 2.74 -0.53
N ILE A 56 13.85 3.68 -0.07
CA ILE A 56 13.42 5.01 0.36
C ILE A 56 12.74 5.78 -0.80
N PRO A 57 13.39 5.97 -1.97
CA PRO A 57 12.75 6.65 -3.09
C PRO A 57 11.58 5.84 -3.66
N TYR A 58 11.69 4.50 -3.75
CA TYR A 58 10.58 3.64 -4.19
C TYR A 58 9.32 3.86 -3.35
N ARG A 59 9.45 3.84 -2.02
CA ARG A 59 8.35 4.10 -1.08
C ARG A 59 7.79 5.51 -1.24
N GLY A 60 8.67 6.51 -1.38
CA GLY A 60 8.26 7.90 -1.57
C GLY A 60 7.39 8.05 -2.82
N THR A 61 7.92 7.66 -3.97
CA THR A 61 7.22 7.73 -5.26
C THR A 61 5.90 6.96 -5.23
N LEU A 62 5.85 5.78 -4.61
CA LEU A 62 4.61 5.00 -4.46
C LEU A 62 3.53 5.79 -3.72
N LEU A 63 3.85 6.32 -2.54
CA LEU A 63 2.88 7.02 -1.70
C LEU A 63 2.44 8.34 -2.32
N ASP A 64 3.36 9.05 -2.98
CA ASP A 64 3.06 10.28 -3.69
C ASP A 64 2.13 10.00 -4.88
N THR A 65 2.49 9.06 -5.76
CA THR A 65 1.68 8.66 -6.91
C THR A 65 0.29 8.17 -6.49
N LEU A 66 0.19 7.31 -5.48
CA LEU A 66 -1.11 6.84 -4.97
C LEU A 66 -1.99 8.01 -4.52
N SER A 67 -1.40 9.01 -3.86
CA SER A 67 -2.14 10.19 -3.41
C SER A 67 -2.69 11.02 -4.58
N PHE A 68 -2.01 11.05 -5.74
CA PHE A 68 -2.52 11.73 -6.94
C PHE A 68 -3.82 11.09 -7.45
N TYR A 69 -3.89 9.75 -7.49
CA TYR A 69 -5.10 9.05 -7.90
C TYR A 69 -6.29 9.25 -6.93
N LEU A 70 -6.00 9.43 -5.64
CA LEU A 70 -7.03 9.54 -4.61
C LEU A 70 -7.48 10.99 -4.35
N LYS A 71 -6.81 11.99 -4.94
CA LYS A 71 -7.15 13.42 -4.73
C LYS A 71 -8.43 13.80 -5.49
N PRO A 72 -9.37 14.51 -4.85
CA PRO A 72 -10.56 15.03 -5.53
C PRO A 72 -10.25 16.08 -6.61
N ALA A 73 -9.02 16.61 -6.72
CA ALA A 73 -8.70 17.70 -7.65
C ALA A 73 -8.39 17.25 -9.09
N PHE A 74 -8.23 15.94 -9.34
CA PHE A 74 -8.27 15.39 -10.71
C PHE A 74 -9.70 15.16 -11.21
N ASN A 75 -10.69 15.63 -10.45
CA ASN A 75 -12.07 15.77 -10.87
C ASN A 75 -12.14 16.90 -11.91
N LEU A 76 -12.00 16.52 -13.17
CA LEU A 76 -12.29 17.36 -14.33
C LEU A 76 -13.67 18.04 -14.18
N PRO A 77 -13.83 19.29 -14.65
CA PRO A 77 -15.05 20.08 -14.45
C PRO A 77 -16.32 19.56 -15.17
N SER A 78 -16.28 18.38 -15.79
CA SER A 78 -17.43 17.81 -16.52
C SER A 78 -17.93 16.44 -16.04
N ASN A 79 -17.23 15.74 -15.15
CA ASN A 79 -17.71 14.63 -14.30
C ASN A 79 -16.47 13.92 -13.72
N PRO A 80 -16.36 13.73 -12.39
CA PRO A 80 -15.22 13.03 -11.83
C PRO A 80 -15.26 11.54 -12.17
N PRO A 81 -14.15 10.90 -12.59
CA PRO A 81 -14.00 9.48 -12.35
C PRO A 81 -13.77 9.30 -10.84
N ASN A 82 -14.84 9.36 -10.05
CA ASN A 82 -14.80 8.89 -8.68
C ASN A 82 -14.31 7.44 -8.75
N ILE A 83 -13.11 7.14 -8.24
CA ILE A 83 -12.63 5.76 -8.15
C ILE A 83 -13.68 4.99 -7.36
N LEU A 84 -14.45 4.17 -8.08
CA LEU A 84 -15.55 3.41 -7.49
C LEU A 84 -15.02 2.15 -6.81
N LYS A 85 -13.85 1.66 -7.26
CA LYS A 85 -13.27 0.44 -6.75
C LYS A 85 -11.74 0.53 -6.64
N VAL A 86 -11.21 0.06 -5.51
CA VAL A 86 -9.77 -0.20 -5.34
C VAL A 86 -9.57 -1.69 -5.11
N ILE A 87 -8.66 -2.29 -5.86
CA ILE A 87 -8.24 -3.68 -5.68
C ILE A 87 -6.79 -3.66 -5.20
N ILE A 88 -6.52 -4.26 -4.04
CA ILE A 88 -5.19 -4.33 -3.44
C ILE A 88 -4.76 -5.79 -3.37
N SER A 89 -3.74 -6.16 -4.11
CA SER A 89 -3.08 -7.45 -4.02
C SER A 89 -1.85 -7.32 -3.12
N ILE A 90 -1.76 -8.12 -2.07
CA ILE A 90 -0.65 -8.10 -1.11
C ILE A 90 -0.05 -9.50 -1.02
N SER A 91 1.21 -9.67 -1.39
CA SER A 91 1.93 -10.95 -1.32
C SER A 91 3.10 -10.85 -0.37
N PHE A 92 3.22 -11.78 0.58
CA PHE A 92 4.39 -11.90 1.45
C PHE A 92 5.19 -13.17 1.15
N PRO A 93 6.53 -13.12 1.24
CA PRO A 93 7.33 -14.33 1.19
C PRO A 93 7.18 -15.12 2.50
N LYS A 94 7.71 -16.35 2.51
CA LYS A 94 7.71 -17.22 3.69
C LYS A 94 8.21 -16.48 4.93
N PRO A 95 7.46 -16.47 6.03
CA PRO A 95 7.85 -15.74 7.24
C PRO A 95 9.24 -16.07 7.77
N ARG A 96 9.61 -17.37 7.70
CA ARG A 96 10.89 -17.89 8.19
C ARG A 96 12.10 -17.38 7.41
N THR A 97 11.90 -16.81 6.22
CA THR A 97 12.99 -16.29 5.39
C THR A 97 13.24 -14.80 5.62
N GLN A 98 12.50 -14.17 6.53
CA GLN A 98 12.56 -12.72 6.79
C GLN A 98 12.95 -12.39 8.22
N SER A 99 13.74 -11.33 8.38
CA SER A 99 14.00 -10.73 9.68
C SER A 99 12.78 -9.94 10.19
N ASN A 100 12.74 -9.69 11.51
CA ASN A 100 11.72 -8.83 12.11
C ASN A 100 11.69 -7.42 11.53
N SER A 101 12.86 -6.85 11.20
CA SER A 101 12.96 -5.50 10.63
C SER A 101 12.32 -5.41 9.24
N ILE A 102 12.54 -6.41 8.38
CA ILE A 102 11.93 -6.47 7.05
C ILE A 102 10.41 -6.57 7.17
N ARG A 103 9.91 -7.49 8.01
CA ARG A 103 8.47 -7.66 8.24
C ARG A 103 7.82 -6.37 8.73
N LEU A 104 8.47 -5.67 9.66
CA LEU A 104 8.01 -4.39 10.17
C LEU A 104 7.96 -3.33 9.07
N THR A 105 9.00 -3.23 8.23
CA THR A 105 9.05 -2.26 7.13
C THR A 105 7.96 -2.50 6.09
N GLN A 106 7.76 -3.75 5.67
CA GLN A 106 6.72 -4.12 4.72
C GLN A 106 5.32 -3.83 5.29
N ARG A 107 5.09 -4.20 6.56
CA ARG A 107 3.85 -3.86 7.28
C ARG A 107 3.63 -2.36 7.35
N ASN A 108 4.66 -1.56 7.64
CA ASN A 108 4.56 -0.11 7.69
C ASN A 108 4.18 0.50 6.34
N LEU A 109 4.67 -0.04 5.22
CA LEU A 109 4.25 0.38 3.89
C LEU A 109 2.74 0.09 3.68
N VAL A 110 2.29 -1.13 3.95
CA VAL A 110 0.86 -1.49 3.85
C VAL A 110 0.00 -0.57 4.72
N ASN A 111 0.44 -0.29 5.94
CA ASN A 111 -0.29 0.59 6.86
C ASN A 111 -0.38 2.04 6.34
N ARG A 112 0.67 2.55 5.67
CA ARG A 112 0.64 3.89 5.06
C ARG A 112 -0.30 3.94 3.87
N VAL A 113 -0.28 2.91 3.02
CA VAL A 113 -1.24 2.73 1.92
C VAL A 113 -2.68 2.72 2.46
N ALA A 114 -2.97 1.93 3.49
CA ALA A 114 -4.29 1.91 4.12
C ALA A 114 -4.70 3.28 4.68
N GLY A 115 -3.74 4.04 5.22
CA GLY A 115 -3.96 5.41 5.69
C GLY A 115 -4.39 6.37 4.58
N LEU A 116 -3.81 6.27 3.38
CA LEU A 116 -4.21 7.07 2.22
C LEU A 116 -5.63 6.74 1.74
N LEU A 117 -6.06 5.50 1.90
CA LEU A 117 -7.39 5.03 1.50
C LEU A 117 -8.50 5.30 2.53
N LYS A 118 -8.15 5.82 3.73
CA LYS A 118 -9.09 5.97 4.86
C LYS A 118 -10.37 6.73 4.50
N TYR A 119 -10.27 7.72 3.63
CA TYR A 119 -11.37 8.60 3.24
C TYR A 119 -11.99 8.24 1.89
N LEU A 120 -11.58 7.13 1.28
CA LEU A 120 -12.21 6.66 0.04
C LEU A 120 -13.60 6.09 0.35
N GLU A 121 -14.60 6.58 -0.39
CA GLU A 121 -16.02 6.22 -0.21
C GLU A 121 -16.50 5.10 -1.17
N GLY A 122 -15.57 4.42 -1.86
CA GLY A 122 -15.85 3.36 -2.82
C GLY A 122 -15.79 1.92 -2.25
N GLU A 123 -15.74 0.96 -3.17
CA GLU A 123 -15.50 -0.46 -2.85
C GLU A 123 -14.00 -0.73 -2.76
N ILE A 124 -13.56 -1.43 -1.71
CA ILE A 124 -12.16 -1.79 -1.51
C ILE A 124 -12.06 -3.30 -1.35
N GLU A 125 -11.40 -3.95 -2.30
CA GLU A 125 -11.14 -5.38 -2.29
C GLU A 125 -9.66 -5.63 -1.98
N ILE A 126 -9.36 -6.36 -0.92
CA ILE A 126 -8.00 -6.72 -0.54
C ILE A 126 -7.83 -8.22 -0.76
N LEU A 127 -6.90 -8.60 -1.63
CA LEU A 127 -6.45 -9.98 -1.83
C LEU A 127 -5.12 -10.17 -1.11
N TYR A 128 -5.14 -10.85 0.02
CA TYR A 128 -3.94 -11.23 0.77
C TYR A 128 -3.49 -12.63 0.33
N MET A 129 -2.28 -12.72 -0.21
CA MET A 129 -1.64 -13.94 -0.69
C MET A 129 -0.47 -14.30 0.22
N CYS A 130 -0.47 -15.53 0.70
CA CYS A 130 0.58 -16.08 1.54
C CYS A 130 0.69 -17.58 1.30
N GLU A 131 1.85 -18.18 1.54
CA GLU A 131 1.97 -19.64 1.53
C GLU A 131 1.37 -20.27 2.79
N GLU A 132 1.60 -19.62 3.93
CA GLU A 132 1.11 -20.00 5.26
C GLU A 132 0.71 -18.72 5.98
N ILE A 133 -0.46 -18.72 6.64
CA ILE A 133 -0.92 -17.56 7.39
C ILE A 133 -0.07 -17.41 8.67
N GLU A 134 0.80 -16.40 8.69
CA GLU A 134 1.49 -15.97 9.90
C GLU A 134 0.87 -14.68 10.46
N TRP A 135 0.55 -14.70 11.75
CA TRP A 135 -0.12 -13.58 12.41
C TRP A 135 0.67 -12.26 12.31
N SER A 136 1.99 -12.26 12.48
CA SER A 136 2.80 -11.02 12.44
C SER A 136 2.74 -10.28 11.10
N GLN A 137 2.59 -11.02 9.99
CA GLN A 137 2.36 -10.43 8.67
C GLN A 137 0.88 -10.08 8.49
N ALA A 138 -0.04 -10.99 8.81
CA ALA A 138 -1.47 -10.78 8.65
C ALA A 138 -2.01 -9.55 9.41
N GLN A 139 -1.37 -9.16 10.51
CA GLN A 139 -1.65 -7.90 11.23
C GLN A 139 -1.64 -6.66 10.33
N CYS A 140 -0.90 -6.66 9.19
CA CYS A 140 -0.93 -5.56 8.23
C CYS A 140 -2.32 -5.31 7.63
N LEU A 141 -3.24 -6.28 7.73
CA LEU A 141 -4.60 -6.15 7.25
C LEU A 141 -5.51 -5.37 8.20
N ALA A 142 -5.13 -5.23 9.47
CA ALA A 142 -5.97 -4.61 10.49
C ALA A 142 -6.41 -3.17 10.11
N PRO A 143 -5.56 -2.28 9.59
CA PRO A 143 -5.99 -0.93 9.19
C PRO A 143 -7.12 -0.89 8.16
N PHE A 144 -7.27 -1.92 7.32
CA PHE A 144 -8.34 -1.97 6.32
C PHE A 144 -9.73 -2.15 6.95
N PHE A 145 -9.82 -2.60 8.20
CA PHE A 145 -11.09 -2.64 8.94
C PHE A 145 -11.60 -1.24 9.34
N GLY A 146 -10.73 -0.23 9.32
CA GLY A 146 -11.05 1.17 9.60
C GLY A 146 -11.54 1.99 8.40
N LEU A 147 -11.63 1.39 7.22
CA LEU A 147 -12.06 2.07 5.99
C LEU A 147 -13.58 2.31 6.00
N ARG A 148 -14.01 3.47 5.50
CA ARG A 148 -15.42 3.92 5.48
C ARG A 148 -16.26 3.20 4.42
N GLY A 149 -15.66 2.83 3.28
CA GLY A 149 -16.34 2.19 2.16
C GLY A 149 -16.67 0.70 2.36
N ARG A 150 -17.27 0.10 1.32
CA ARG A 150 -17.54 -1.35 1.28
C ARG A 150 -16.21 -2.08 1.15
N ARG A 151 -15.83 -2.84 2.18
CA ARG A 151 -14.57 -3.59 2.19
C ARG A 151 -14.80 -5.09 2.05
N LYS A 152 -13.96 -5.75 1.26
CA LYS A 152 -13.93 -7.20 1.11
C LYS A 152 -12.49 -7.69 1.20
N ILE A 153 -12.18 -8.45 2.24
CA ILE A 153 -10.86 -9.08 2.41
C ILE A 153 -10.96 -10.53 1.96
N LYS A 154 -10.13 -10.92 1.00
CA LYS A 154 -9.96 -12.29 0.52
C LYS A 154 -8.58 -12.79 0.95
N LEU A 155 -8.53 -14.03 1.41
CA LEU A 155 -7.32 -14.72 1.80
C LEU A 155 -7.06 -15.86 0.82
N LYS A 156 -5.88 -15.87 0.22
CA LYS A 156 -5.36 -16.98 -0.58
C LYS A 156 -4.15 -17.55 0.12
N GLU A 157 -4.32 -18.76 0.67
CA GLU A 157 -3.29 -19.47 1.43
C GLU A 157 -2.79 -20.65 0.60
N GLY A 158 -1.49 -20.64 0.27
CA GLY A 158 -0.85 -21.62 -0.58
C GLY A 158 -1.53 -21.73 -1.96
N GLY A 159 -1.63 -22.95 -2.46
CA GLY A 159 -2.30 -23.27 -3.73
C GLY A 159 -3.84 -23.28 -3.67
N ARG A 160 -4.45 -22.90 -2.54
CA ARG A 160 -5.92 -22.93 -2.37
C ARG A 160 -6.60 -21.77 -3.09
N GLU A 161 -7.90 -21.91 -3.32
CA GLU A 161 -8.72 -20.82 -3.83
C GLU A 161 -8.85 -19.68 -2.81
N ALA A 162 -8.99 -18.46 -3.31
CA ALA A 162 -9.15 -17.29 -2.46
C ALA A 162 -10.52 -17.29 -1.78
N ARG A 163 -10.53 -17.34 -0.44
CA ARG A 163 -11.76 -17.31 0.36
C ARG A 163 -12.01 -15.92 0.93
N VAL A 164 -13.27 -15.52 1.01
CA VAL A 164 -13.64 -14.27 1.71
C VAL A 164 -13.47 -14.47 3.20
N LEU A 165 -12.81 -13.53 3.86
CA LEU A 165 -12.73 -13.50 5.31
C LEU A 165 -14.11 -13.13 5.87
N GLY A 166 -14.86 -14.14 6.29
CA GLY A 166 -16.23 -13.97 6.81
C GLY A 166 -16.28 -13.15 8.09
N ALA A 167 -17.33 -12.35 8.23
CA ALA A 167 -17.65 -11.66 9.48
C ALA A 167 -17.81 -12.69 10.61
N GLY A 168 -17.20 -12.44 11.77
CA GLY A 168 -17.24 -13.35 12.92
C GLY A 168 -16.26 -14.51 12.87
N SER A 169 -15.49 -14.70 11.78
CA SER A 169 -14.38 -15.65 11.81
C SER A 169 -13.33 -15.26 12.86
N GLU A 170 -12.60 -16.24 13.40
CA GLU A 170 -11.58 -15.99 14.42
C GLU A 170 -10.55 -14.95 13.95
N MET A 171 -10.08 -15.10 12.71
CA MET A 171 -9.11 -14.17 12.12
C MET A 171 -9.69 -12.78 11.88
N ALA A 172 -10.94 -12.65 11.43
CA ALA A 172 -11.60 -11.35 11.31
C ALA A 172 -11.72 -10.66 12.68
N THR A 173 -12.09 -11.41 13.71
CA THR A 173 -12.25 -10.91 15.08
C THR A 173 -10.91 -10.46 15.66
N LYS A 174 -9.84 -11.23 15.45
CA LYS A 174 -8.47 -10.86 15.84
C LYS A 174 -8.01 -9.59 15.12
N LEU A 175 -8.21 -9.48 13.79
CA LEU A 175 -7.83 -8.30 13.03
C LEU A 175 -8.64 -7.06 13.43
N GLN A 176 -9.93 -7.22 13.72
CA GLN A 176 -10.77 -6.13 14.21
C GLN A 176 -10.34 -5.65 15.60
N THR A 177 -9.95 -6.57 16.48
CA THR A 177 -9.40 -6.24 17.81
C THR A 177 -8.06 -5.50 17.68
N GLU A 178 -7.18 -5.99 16.80
CA GLU A 178 -5.91 -5.34 16.51
C GLU A 178 -6.11 -3.93 15.95
N TRP A 179 -7.08 -3.74 15.05
CA TRP A 179 -7.43 -2.41 14.55
C TRP A 179 -7.86 -1.46 15.67
N ARG A 180 -8.75 -1.91 16.58
CA ARG A 180 -9.18 -1.10 17.74
C ARG A 180 -7.98 -0.69 18.59
N ARG A 181 -7.10 -1.65 18.92
CA ARG A 181 -5.84 -1.40 19.65
C ARG A 181 -4.98 -0.35 18.97
N MET A 182 -4.79 -0.45 17.64
CA MET A 182 -4.00 0.50 16.86
C MET A 182 -4.62 1.90 16.81
N ARG A 183 -5.95 1.99 16.74
CA ARG A 183 -6.67 3.27 16.76
C ARG A 183 -6.51 3.96 18.11
N ASP A 184 -6.74 3.25 19.19
CA ASP A 184 -6.73 3.82 20.54
C ASP A 184 -5.30 4.28 20.95
N GLN A 185 -4.26 3.60 20.45
CA GLN A 185 -2.87 4.05 20.62
C GLN A 185 -2.49 5.29 19.80
N ARG A 186 -3.22 5.58 18.72
CA ARG A 186 -2.98 6.78 17.88
C ARG A 186 -3.66 8.03 18.41
N GLU A 187 -4.67 7.91 19.28
CA GLU A 187 -5.34 9.05 19.93
C GLU A 187 -4.55 9.59 21.14
N LEU A 188 -3.43 8.96 21.49
CA LEU A 188 -2.55 9.35 22.60
C LEU A 188 -1.33 10.20 22.17
N TYR A 189 -1.28 10.65 20.92
CA TYR A 189 -0.25 11.54 20.35
C TYR A 189 -0.90 12.55 19.40
#